data_AF-A0A957XRH9-F1
#
_entry.id   AF-A0A957XRH9-F1
#
_cell.length_a   1.000
_cell.length_b   1.000
_cell.length_c   1.000
_cell.angle_alpha   90.00
_cell.angle_beta   90.00
_cell.angle_gamma   90.00
#
_symmetry.space_group_name_H-M   'P 1'
#
loop_
_entity.id
_entity.type
_entity.pdbx_description
1 polymer ?
#
loop_
_entity_poly.entity_id
_entity_poly.type
_entity_poly.pdbx_seq_one_letter_code
_entity_poly.pdbx_strand_id
1 'polypeptide(L)'
;MKRFLDRRTILAVAVLILAPLLWFAPVILGGKTLIPADNLYQFQPWASLAGQYGVGVPHNELLSDLVLENFVWKSFLREAISTGQLPLWNPHLFTGVPFLAAGQHSALYPLSIVFYILPLPLAYGVFTWLQLAVAALGMYVFGRALRLGRAASAFAGLAYAFSGFFVVSVVFTMIIAAGAHVILQS
;
A
#
# COMPACT_ATOMS: atom_id res chain seq x y z
N MET A 1 2.63 -38.56 -0.77
CA MET A 1 3.04 -37.15 -0.88
C MET A 1 2.52 -36.53 -2.20
N LYS A 2 1.20 -36.58 -2.45
CA LYS A 2 0.59 -36.29 -3.77
C LYS A 2 -0.19 -34.96 -3.76
N ARG A 3 0.21 -34.07 -4.68
CA ARG A 3 -0.51 -32.89 -5.25
C ARG A 3 -0.86 -31.72 -4.31
N PHE A 4 0.16 -30.99 -3.86
CA PHE A 4 -0.02 -29.63 -3.31
C PHE A 4 -0.48 -28.60 -4.36
N LEU A 5 -0.33 -28.90 -5.66
CA LEU A 5 -0.71 -28.02 -6.78
C LEU A 5 -1.73 -28.72 -7.69
N ASP A 6 -3.00 -28.75 -7.27
CA ASP A 6 -4.12 -29.12 -8.14
C ASP A 6 -4.57 -27.90 -8.97
N ARG A 7 -5.13 -28.11 -10.17
CA ARG A 7 -5.63 -27.02 -11.05
C ARG A 7 -6.59 -26.08 -10.32
N ARG A 8 -7.42 -26.62 -9.42
CA ARG A 8 -8.37 -25.84 -8.61
C ARG A 8 -7.67 -24.92 -7.61
N THR A 9 -6.54 -25.36 -7.04
CA THR A 9 -5.75 -24.54 -6.11
C THR A 9 -5.03 -23.44 -6.88
N ILE A 10 -4.47 -23.74 -8.05
CA ILE A 10 -3.83 -22.75 -8.93
C ILE A 10 -4.85 -21.68 -9.33
N LEU A 11 -6.05 -22.09 -9.73
CA LEU A 11 -7.12 -21.16 -10.09
C LEU A 11 -7.53 -20.28 -8.91
N ALA A 12 -7.69 -20.84 -7.71
CA ALA A 12 -8.02 -20.06 -6.52
C ALA A 12 -6.93 -19.02 -6.19
N VAL A 13 -5.65 -19.43 -6.20
CA VAL A 13 -4.52 -18.53 -5.96
C VAL A 13 -4.44 -17.43 -7.03
N ALA A 14 -4.63 -17.78 -8.30
CA ALA A 14 -4.65 -16.82 -9.40
C ALA A 14 -5.76 -15.77 -9.19
N VAL A 15 -6.98 -16.20 -8.82
CA VAL A 15 -8.09 -15.28 -8.54
C VAL A 15 -7.74 -14.33 -7.38
N LEU A 16 -7.16 -14.84 -6.30
CA LEU A 16 -6.81 -14.04 -5.12
C LEU A 16 -5.72 -12.98 -5.39
N ILE A 17 -4.85 -13.23 -6.37
CA ILE A 17 -3.80 -12.29 -6.78
C ILE A 17 -4.30 -11.32 -7.85
N LEU A 18 -5.04 -11.84 -8.84
CA LEU A 18 -5.49 -11.08 -10.00
C LEU A 18 -6.66 -10.15 -9.67
N ALA A 19 -7.55 -10.51 -8.75
CA ALA A 19 -8.68 -9.65 -8.41
C ALA A 19 -8.23 -8.29 -7.80
N PRO A 20 -7.33 -8.23 -6.80
CA PRO A 20 -6.75 -6.97 -6.36
C PRO A 20 -5.97 -6.26 -7.47
N LEU A 21 -5.24 -7.00 -8.32
CA LEU A 21 -4.50 -6.40 -9.43
C LEU A 21 -5.43 -5.68 -10.41
N LEU A 22 -6.55 -6.30 -10.77
CA LEU A 22 -7.54 -5.71 -11.68
C LEU A 22 -8.18 -4.46 -11.08
N TRP A 23 -8.45 -4.47 -9.77
CA TRP A 23 -8.97 -3.29 -9.07
C TRP A 23 -7.99 -2.12 -9.09
N PHE A 24 -6.70 -2.38 -8.86
CA PHE A 24 -5.65 -1.35 -8.87
C PHE A 24 -4.95 -1.17 -10.23
N ALA A 25 -5.45 -1.82 -11.29
CA ALA A 25 -4.88 -1.71 -12.64
C ALA A 25 -4.80 -0.26 -13.16
N PRO A 26 -5.77 0.65 -12.89
CA PRO A 26 -5.64 2.05 -13.30
C PRO A 26 -4.44 2.76 -12.66
N VAL A 27 -4.01 2.34 -11.48
CA VAL A 27 -2.84 2.90 -10.78
C VAL A 27 -1.55 2.26 -11.28
N ILE A 28 -1.55 0.93 -11.43
CA ILE A 28 -0.33 0.18 -11.77
C ILE A 28 0.00 0.30 -13.27
N LEU A 29 -1.02 0.32 -14.13
CA LEU A 29 -0.88 0.32 -15.60
C LEU A 29 -1.40 1.62 -16.25
N GLY A 30 -2.37 2.29 -15.62
CA GLY A 30 -3.13 3.39 -16.22
C GLY A 30 -2.61 4.80 -15.94
N GLY A 31 -1.42 4.94 -15.34
CA GLY A 31 -0.81 6.23 -15.04
C GLY A 31 -1.50 7.06 -13.93
N LYS A 32 -2.50 6.50 -13.24
CA LYS A 32 -3.08 7.11 -12.04
C LYS A 32 -2.21 6.84 -10.81
N THR A 33 -2.44 7.59 -9.74
CA THR A 33 -1.75 7.38 -8.46
C THR A 33 -2.75 7.31 -7.31
N LEU A 34 -2.39 6.62 -6.23
CA LEU A 34 -3.12 6.63 -4.95
C LEU A 34 -2.80 7.87 -4.10
N ILE A 35 -1.81 8.67 -4.51
CA ILE A 35 -1.42 9.89 -3.82
C ILE A 35 -2.45 10.99 -4.14
N PRO A 36 -3.08 11.63 -3.15
CA PRO A 36 -4.02 12.72 -3.37
C PRO A 36 -3.26 14.02 -3.67
N ALA A 37 -2.69 14.10 -4.87
CA ALA A 37 -1.88 15.24 -5.31
C ALA A 37 -2.69 16.53 -5.46
N ASP A 38 -4.01 16.44 -5.63
CA ASP A 38 -4.94 17.56 -5.62
C ASP A 38 -4.97 18.29 -4.26
N ASN A 39 -4.72 17.60 -3.14
CA ASN A 39 -4.64 18.24 -1.82
C ASN A 39 -3.49 19.24 -1.69
N LEU A 40 -2.44 19.16 -2.53
CA LEU A 40 -1.35 20.15 -2.53
C LEU A 40 -1.85 21.55 -2.92
N TYR A 41 -2.87 21.62 -3.78
CA TYR A 41 -3.43 22.88 -4.29
C TYR A 41 -4.26 23.64 -3.26
N GLN A 42 -4.44 23.10 -2.05
CA GLN A 42 -5.03 23.84 -0.93
C GLN A 42 -4.03 24.86 -0.34
N PHE A 43 -2.73 24.65 -0.53
CA PHE A 43 -1.68 25.43 0.12
C PHE A 43 -0.81 26.18 -0.88
N GLN A 44 -0.31 27.35 -0.50
CA GLN A 44 0.68 28.07 -1.31
C GLN A 44 2.03 27.34 -1.29
N PRO A 45 2.82 27.37 -2.38
CA PRO A 45 2.59 28.12 -3.63
C PRO A 45 1.64 27.46 -4.63
N TRP A 46 1.31 26.16 -4.47
CA TRP A 46 0.52 25.41 -5.46
C TRP A 46 -0.90 25.94 -5.63
N ALA A 47 -1.52 26.47 -4.59
CA ALA A 47 -2.84 27.09 -4.65
C ALA A 47 -2.94 28.20 -5.72
N SER A 48 -1.87 28.99 -5.93
CA SER A 48 -1.84 30.00 -7.00
C SER A 48 -1.86 29.41 -8.42
N LEU A 49 -1.44 28.15 -8.56
CA LEU A 49 -1.36 27.42 -9.83
C LEU A 49 -2.59 26.53 -10.09
N ALA A 50 -3.53 26.44 -9.14
CA ALA A 50 -4.69 25.54 -9.23
C ALA A 50 -5.50 25.77 -10.52
N GLY A 51 -5.76 27.03 -10.86
CA GLY A 51 -6.47 27.40 -12.09
C GLY A 51 -5.73 27.03 -13.38
N GLN A 52 -4.38 27.01 -13.36
CA GLN A 52 -3.57 26.61 -14.52
C GLN A 52 -3.67 25.11 -14.81
N TYR A 53 -3.74 24.29 -13.76
CA TYR A 53 -3.82 22.83 -13.87
C TYR A 53 -5.27 22.30 -13.83
N GLY A 54 -6.27 23.20 -13.83
CA GLY A 54 -7.68 22.82 -13.77
C GLY A 54 -8.06 22.09 -12.47
N VAL A 55 -7.33 22.31 -11.39
CA VAL A 55 -7.59 21.69 -10.09
C VAL A 55 -8.57 22.57 -9.33
N GLY A 56 -9.76 22.02 -9.04
CA GLY A 56 -10.78 22.65 -8.24
C GLY A 56 -10.63 22.34 -6.75
N VAL A 57 -11.76 22.13 -6.06
CA VAL A 57 -11.75 21.63 -4.69
C VAL A 57 -11.26 20.18 -4.68
N PRO A 58 -10.34 19.80 -3.78
CA PRO A 58 -9.83 18.44 -3.72
C PRO A 58 -10.90 17.40 -3.41
N HIS A 59 -10.72 16.18 -3.89
CA HIS A 59 -11.73 15.13 -3.77
C HIS A 59 -11.91 14.63 -2.33
N ASN A 60 -10.83 14.64 -1.54
CA ASN A 60 -10.87 14.23 -0.15
C ASN A 60 -9.75 14.91 0.66
N GLU A 61 -10.10 15.99 1.34
CA GLU A 61 -9.17 16.78 2.14
C GLU A 61 -8.62 16.02 3.35
N LEU A 62 -9.36 15.02 3.86
CA LEU A 62 -8.94 14.20 5.01
C LEU A 62 -7.72 13.33 4.72
N LEU A 63 -7.29 13.25 3.46
CA LEU A 63 -6.15 12.45 3.01
C LEU A 63 -4.87 13.29 2.78
N SER A 64 -4.83 14.53 3.27
CA SER A 64 -3.71 15.44 3.03
C SER A 64 -2.38 14.95 3.61
N ASP A 65 -2.42 14.21 4.72
CA ASP A 65 -1.28 13.56 5.35
C ASP A 65 -0.55 12.56 4.42
N LEU A 66 -1.25 11.96 3.46
CA LEU A 66 -0.62 11.06 2.49
C LEU A 66 0.40 11.77 1.60
N VAL A 67 0.07 12.98 1.14
CA VAL A 67 0.92 13.73 0.23
C VAL A 67 1.88 14.65 0.98
N LEU A 68 1.46 15.21 2.12
CA LEU A 68 2.26 16.14 2.91
C LEU A 68 3.25 15.45 3.84
N GLU A 69 2.95 14.24 4.32
CA GLU A 69 3.76 13.54 5.31
C GLU A 69 4.28 12.21 4.76
N ASN A 70 3.39 11.28 4.41
CA ASN A 70 3.80 9.92 4.01
C ASN A 70 4.69 9.92 2.76
N PHE A 71 4.29 10.68 1.73
CA PHE A 71 5.08 10.80 0.50
C PHE A 71 6.43 11.48 0.75
N VAL A 72 6.46 12.50 1.60
CA VAL A 72 7.69 13.22 1.97
C VAL A 72 8.65 12.29 2.73
N TRP A 73 8.15 11.49 3.67
CA TRP A 73 8.96 10.49 4.36
C TRP A 73 9.55 9.45 3.41
N LYS A 74 8.78 8.96 2.43
CA LYS A 74 9.30 8.02 1.41
C LYS A 74 10.36 8.69 0.52
N SER A 75 10.18 9.97 0.21
CA SER A 75 11.14 10.75 -0.58
C SER A 75 12.45 10.97 0.18
N PHE A 76 12.39 11.42 1.42
CA PHE A 76 13.54 11.59 2.31
C PHE A 76 14.31 10.28 2.52
N LEU A 77 13.59 9.19 2.76
CA LEU A 77 14.18 7.87 2.91
C LEU A 77 14.91 7.42 1.64
N ARG A 78 14.34 7.68 0.46
CA ARG A 78 14.98 7.37 -0.83
C ARG A 78 16.24 8.19 -1.06
N GLU A 79 16.21 9.47 -0.70
CA GLU A 79 17.37 10.37 -0.79
C GLU A 79 18.50 9.99 0.17
N ALA A 80 18.18 9.64 1.41
CA ALA A 80 19.17 9.16 2.37
C ALA A 80 19.84 7.87 1.87
N ILE A 81 19.05 6.91 1.37
CA ILE A 81 19.59 5.65 0.85
C ILE A 81 20.43 5.88 -0.41
N SER A 82 20.03 6.78 -1.31
CA SER A 82 20.80 7.07 -2.53
C SER A 82 22.15 7.72 -2.23
N THR A 83 22.27 8.41 -1.09
CA THR A 83 23.53 8.97 -0.58
C THR A 83 24.30 8.02 0.33
N GLY A 84 23.85 6.77 0.48
CA GLY A 84 24.48 5.74 1.31
C GLY A 84 24.33 5.97 2.81
N GLN A 85 23.42 6.85 3.22
CA GLN A 85 23.16 7.17 4.61
C GLN A 85 21.94 6.40 5.13
N LEU A 86 22.04 5.93 6.36
CA LEU A 86 20.89 5.39 7.08
C LEU A 86 20.15 6.55 7.77
N PRO A 87 18.89 6.86 7.42
CA PRO A 87 18.19 8.04 7.93
C PRO A 87 17.70 7.83 9.37
N LEU A 88 18.60 7.85 10.34
CA LEU A 88 18.24 7.71 11.75
C LEU A 88 17.56 8.97 12.30
N TRP A 89 17.93 10.13 11.77
CA TRP A 89 17.45 11.45 12.20
C TRP A 89 16.93 12.24 11.00
N ASN A 90 15.75 12.86 11.14
CA ASN A 90 15.22 13.78 10.15
C ASN A 90 15.42 15.22 10.64
N PRO A 91 16.34 15.99 10.03
CA PRO A 91 16.61 17.38 10.42
C PRO A 91 15.58 18.38 9.88
N HIS A 92 14.70 17.97 8.97
CA HIS A 92 13.74 18.84 8.29
C HIS A 92 12.46 19.09 9.08
N LEU A 93 12.27 18.42 10.22
CA LEU A 93 11.11 18.58 11.09
C LEU A 93 11.53 19.25 12.40
N PHE A 94 11.05 20.48 12.62
CA PHE A 94 11.37 21.29 13.82
C PHE A 94 12.88 21.38 14.09
N THR A 95 13.34 21.01 15.29
CA THR A 95 14.76 20.91 15.67
C THR A 95 15.37 19.54 15.37
N GLY A 96 14.64 18.72 14.63
CA GLY A 96 14.97 17.36 14.27
C GLY A 96 14.20 16.32 15.08
N VAL A 97 13.89 15.19 14.45
CA VAL A 97 13.17 14.07 15.07
C VAL A 97 13.82 12.73 14.73
N PRO A 98 13.74 11.72 15.62
CA PRO A 98 14.18 10.38 15.29
C PRO A 98 13.29 9.78 14.20
N PHE A 99 13.87 9.47 13.04
CA PHE A 99 13.11 9.04 11.85
C PHE A 99 12.87 7.52 11.88
N LEU A 100 13.93 6.71 11.73
CA LEU A 100 13.80 5.25 11.73
C LEU A 100 13.18 4.68 13.02
N ALA A 101 13.35 5.35 14.16
CA ALA A 101 12.75 4.91 15.42
C ALA A 101 11.24 5.15 15.49
N ALA A 102 10.70 6.08 14.71
CA ALA A 102 9.26 6.36 14.68
C ALA A 102 8.47 5.21 14.04
N GLY A 103 9.06 4.50 13.08
CA GLY A 103 8.50 3.27 12.49
C GLY A 103 7.28 3.46 11.57
N GLN A 104 6.59 4.61 11.62
CA GLN A 104 5.36 4.88 10.85
C GLN A 104 5.57 4.76 9.34
N HIS A 105 6.72 5.20 8.84
CA HIS A 105 7.07 5.12 7.43
C HIS A 105 7.37 3.67 6.95
N SER A 106 7.34 2.66 7.83
CA SER A 106 7.50 1.23 7.52
C SER A 106 8.76 0.90 6.71
N ALA A 107 9.88 1.61 6.94
CA ALA A 107 11.09 1.46 6.08
C ALA A 107 11.69 0.06 6.10
N LEU A 108 11.66 -0.60 7.26
CA LEU A 108 12.27 -1.92 7.49
C LEU A 108 11.33 -3.07 7.15
N TYR A 109 10.11 -2.79 6.70
CA TYR A 109 9.16 -3.83 6.35
C TYR A 109 9.53 -4.46 4.99
N PRO A 110 9.60 -5.80 4.85
CA PRO A 110 10.18 -6.44 3.66
C PRO A 110 9.55 -6.03 2.32
N LEU A 111 8.22 -5.90 2.25
CA LEU A 111 7.57 -5.51 0.98
C LEU A 111 7.68 -4.01 0.70
N SER A 112 8.19 -3.20 1.64
CA SER A 112 8.50 -1.80 1.37
C SER A 112 9.69 -1.62 0.42
N ILE A 113 10.36 -2.71 0.04
CA ILE A 113 11.39 -2.70 -1.00
C ILE A 113 10.93 -2.07 -2.33
N VAL A 114 9.63 -2.17 -2.64
CA VAL A 114 9.04 -1.57 -3.84
C VAL A 114 9.19 -0.04 -3.88
N PHE A 115 9.22 0.63 -2.72
CA PHE A 115 9.43 2.08 -2.64
C PHE A 115 10.86 2.51 -2.95
N TYR A 116 11.83 1.60 -2.83
CA TYR A 116 13.23 1.88 -3.19
C TYR A 116 13.45 1.70 -4.69
N ILE A 117 12.84 0.68 -5.28
CA ILE A 117 13.09 0.28 -6.67
C ILE A 117 12.21 1.06 -7.66
N LEU A 118 10.93 1.23 -7.36
CA LEU A 118 9.95 1.83 -8.29
C LEU A 118 9.78 3.33 -8.08
N PRO A 119 9.33 4.09 -9.10
CA PRO A 119 8.86 5.46 -8.90
C PRO A 119 7.76 5.50 -7.84
N LEU A 120 7.80 6.48 -6.92
CA LEU A 120 6.88 6.54 -5.79
C LEU A 120 5.40 6.42 -6.17
N PRO A 121 4.87 7.14 -7.19
CA PRO A 121 3.46 7.02 -7.58
C PRO A 121 3.05 5.58 -7.93
N LEU A 122 3.92 4.84 -8.61
CA LEU A 122 3.72 3.44 -8.94
C LEU A 122 3.90 2.53 -7.72
N ALA A 123 4.90 2.82 -6.89
CA ALA A 123 5.23 2.04 -5.71
C ALA A 123 4.05 1.94 -4.72
N TYR A 124 3.30 3.02 -4.52
CA TYR A 124 2.07 2.99 -3.69
C TYR A 124 1.05 1.99 -4.23
N GLY A 125 0.76 2.01 -5.54
CA GLY A 125 -0.16 1.07 -6.16
C GLY A 125 0.29 -0.38 -6.06
N VAL A 126 1.57 -0.64 -6.37
CA VAL A 126 2.15 -1.99 -6.29
C VAL A 126 2.19 -2.50 -4.85
N PHE A 127 2.58 -1.66 -3.87
CA PHE A 127 2.61 -2.02 -2.47
C PHE A 127 1.21 -2.41 -1.97
N THR A 128 0.21 -1.57 -2.25
CA THR A 128 -1.18 -1.83 -1.90
C THR A 128 -1.68 -3.15 -2.48
N TRP A 129 -1.42 -3.39 -3.76
CA TRP A 129 -1.76 -4.67 -4.41
C TRP A 129 -1.11 -5.86 -3.71
N LEU A 130 0.19 -5.78 -3.38
CA LEU A 130 0.90 -6.84 -2.67
C LEU A 130 0.28 -7.12 -1.31
N GLN A 131 -0.08 -6.10 -0.52
CA GLN A 131 -0.70 -6.30 0.79
C GLN A 131 -2.05 -6.99 0.69
N LEU A 132 -2.88 -6.58 -0.26
CA LEU A 132 -4.18 -7.20 -0.49
C LEU A 132 -4.04 -8.65 -0.96
N ALA A 133 -3.06 -8.94 -1.80
CA ALA A 133 -2.75 -10.31 -2.21
C ALA A 133 -2.29 -11.16 -1.02
N VAL A 134 -1.42 -10.63 -0.15
CA VAL A 134 -0.98 -11.31 1.08
C VAL A 134 -2.16 -11.56 2.02
N ALA A 135 -3.02 -10.56 2.24
CA ALA A 135 -4.21 -10.69 3.07
C ALA A 135 -5.18 -11.76 2.51
N ALA A 136 -5.44 -11.73 1.20
CA ALA A 136 -6.31 -12.68 0.52
C ALA A 136 -5.76 -14.12 0.59
N LEU A 137 -4.47 -14.29 0.34
CA LEU A 137 -3.78 -15.58 0.39
C LEU A 137 -3.68 -16.12 1.82
N GLY A 138 -3.35 -15.26 2.80
CA GLY A 138 -3.32 -15.64 4.21
C GLY A 138 -4.66 -16.16 4.69
N MET A 139 -5.74 -15.43 4.37
CA MET A 139 -7.10 -15.88 4.71
C MET A 139 -7.52 -17.14 3.95
N TYR A 140 -7.09 -17.31 2.69
CA TYR A 140 -7.29 -18.58 1.99
C TYR A 140 -6.62 -19.74 2.72
N VAL A 141 -5.34 -19.59 3.09
CA VAL A 141 -4.57 -20.62 3.82
C VAL A 141 -5.22 -20.91 5.17
N PHE A 142 -5.65 -19.89 5.90
CA PHE A 142 -6.39 -20.03 7.15
C PHE A 142 -7.69 -20.83 6.96
N GLY A 143 -8.49 -20.48 5.94
CA GLY A 143 -9.69 -21.24 5.59
C GLY A 143 -9.39 -22.69 5.17
N ARG A 144 -8.24 -22.95 4.53
CA ARG A 144 -7.78 -24.32 4.23
C ARG A 144 -7.41 -25.07 5.52
N ALA A 145 -6.77 -24.42 6.49
CA ALA A 145 -6.41 -24.99 7.78
C ALA A 145 -7.66 -25.37 8.60
N LEU A 146 -8.72 -24.56 8.52
CA LEU A 146 -10.04 -24.85 9.08
C LEU A 146 -10.83 -25.93 8.30
N ARG A 147 -10.20 -26.60 7.32
CA ARG A 147 -10.81 -27.67 6.49
C ARG A 147 -12.04 -27.22 5.69
N LEU A 148 -12.20 -25.92 5.43
CA LEU A 148 -13.26 -25.43 4.54
C LEU A 148 -13.07 -25.95 3.10
N GLY A 149 -14.10 -25.85 2.26
CA GLY A 149 -13.97 -26.11 0.82
C GLY A 149 -13.11 -25.05 0.12
N ARG A 150 -12.45 -25.40 -1.00
CA ARG A 150 -11.56 -24.46 -1.73
C ARG A 150 -12.27 -23.17 -2.18
N ALA A 151 -13.50 -23.31 -2.68
CA ALA A 151 -14.31 -22.17 -3.10
C ALA A 151 -14.67 -21.27 -1.90
N ALA A 152 -15.05 -21.88 -0.76
CA ALA A 152 -15.33 -21.14 0.47
C ALA A 152 -14.08 -20.40 0.99
N SER A 153 -12.91 -21.05 0.98
CA SER A 153 -11.65 -20.40 1.36
C SER A 153 -11.27 -19.26 0.41
N ALA A 154 -11.49 -19.41 -0.90
CA ALA A 154 -11.21 -18.36 -1.88
C ALA A 154 -12.16 -17.16 -1.71
N PHE A 155 -13.44 -17.43 -1.48
CA PHE A 155 -14.42 -16.41 -1.16
C PHE A 155 -14.07 -15.66 0.12
N ALA A 156 -13.69 -16.38 1.19
CA ALA A 156 -13.22 -15.76 2.43
C ALA A 156 -11.99 -14.87 2.22
N GLY A 157 -11.03 -15.33 1.40
CA GLY A 157 -9.85 -14.54 1.03
C GLY A 157 -10.19 -13.22 0.34
N LEU A 158 -11.08 -13.27 -0.65
CA LEU A 158 -11.56 -12.05 -1.33
C LEU A 158 -12.35 -11.15 -0.38
N ALA A 159 -13.26 -11.71 0.42
CA ALA A 159 -14.07 -10.97 1.37
C ALA A 159 -13.21 -10.25 2.41
N TYR A 160 -12.11 -10.87 2.85
CA TYR A 160 -11.17 -10.26 3.78
C TYR A 160 -10.37 -9.14 3.13
N ALA A 161 -9.76 -9.38 1.96
CA ALA A 161 -8.98 -8.37 1.25
C ALA A 161 -9.83 -7.16 0.81
N PHE A 162 -11.08 -7.36 0.42
CA PHE A 162 -12.00 -6.28 0.05
C PHE A 162 -12.92 -5.85 1.20
N SER A 163 -12.58 -6.17 2.44
CA SER A 163 -13.32 -5.68 3.60
C SER A 163 -13.18 -4.16 3.75
N GLY A 164 -14.14 -3.53 4.40
CA GLY A 164 -14.14 -2.07 4.62
C GLY A 164 -12.85 -1.57 5.27
N PHE A 165 -12.25 -2.36 6.18
CA PHE A 165 -10.96 -2.02 6.78
C PHE A 165 -9.85 -1.82 5.74
N PHE A 166 -9.66 -2.78 4.83
CA PHE A 166 -8.60 -2.70 3.82
C PHE A 166 -8.90 -1.66 2.74
N VAL A 167 -10.16 -1.56 2.30
CA VAL A 167 -10.57 -0.62 1.24
C VAL A 167 -10.43 0.82 1.72
N VAL A 168 -10.87 1.13 2.95
CA VAL A 168 -10.74 2.48 3.52
C VAL A 168 -9.30 2.81 3.87
N SER A 169 -8.55 1.85 4.40
CA SER A 169 -7.16 2.07 4.84
C SER A 169 -6.14 1.95 3.72
N VAL A 170 -6.56 1.69 2.49
CA VAL A 170 -5.72 1.38 1.32
C VAL A 170 -4.59 2.37 1.09
N VAL A 171 -4.84 3.61 1.46
CA VAL A 171 -3.94 4.74 1.31
C VAL A 171 -2.84 4.77 2.38
N PHE A 172 -3.08 4.19 3.55
CA PHE A 172 -2.16 4.14 4.67
C PHE A 172 -1.36 2.84 4.64
N THR A 173 -0.20 2.90 3.99
CA THR A 173 0.67 1.72 3.78
C THR A 173 0.99 0.94 5.07
N MET A 174 1.21 1.63 6.18
CA MET A 174 1.45 1.02 7.50
C MET A 174 0.25 0.23 8.04
N ILE A 175 -0.97 0.71 7.82
CA ILE A 175 -2.20 0.08 8.33
C ILE A 175 -2.51 -1.20 7.56
N ILE A 176 -2.45 -1.14 6.23
CA ILE A 176 -2.70 -2.33 5.40
C ILE A 176 -1.60 -3.38 5.58
N ALA A 177 -0.35 -2.98 5.81
CA ALA A 177 0.73 -3.91 6.12
C ALA A 177 0.50 -4.62 7.45
N ALA A 178 0.05 -3.89 8.48
CA ALA A 178 -0.29 -4.47 9.78
C ALA A 178 -1.45 -5.48 9.64
N GLY A 179 -2.54 -5.08 8.97
CA GLY A 179 -3.70 -5.95 8.75
C GLY A 179 -3.35 -7.24 7.98
N ALA A 180 -2.55 -7.12 6.92
CA ALA A 180 -2.10 -8.27 6.14
C ALA A 180 -1.16 -9.19 6.94
N HIS A 181 -0.43 -8.67 7.93
CA HIS A 181 0.48 -9.46 8.74
C HIS A 181 -0.24 -10.25 9.86
N VAL A 182 -1.35 -9.72 10.41
CA VAL A 182 -2.12 -10.40 11.47
C VAL A 182 -2.61 -11.77 11.02
N ILE A 183 -3.09 -11.90 9.78
CA ILE A 183 -3.58 -13.19 9.28
C ILE A 183 -2.48 -14.24 9.12
N LEU A 184 -1.20 -13.83 8.99
CA LEU A 184 -0.06 -14.74 8.95
C LEU A 184 0.31 -15.29 10.33
N GLN A 185 -0.22 -14.71 11.41
CA GLN A 185 0.00 -15.13 12.80
C GLN A 185 -1.12 -16.04 13.34
N SER A 186 -2.20 -16.24 12.57
CA SER A 186 -3.39 -17.03 12.94
C SER A 186 -3.30 -18.47 12.42
#